data_AF-A0A1S3L2X2-F1
#
_entry.id   AF-A0A1S3L2X2-F1
#
_cell.length_a   1.000
_cell.length_b   1.000
_cell.length_c   1.000
_cell.angle_alpha   90.00
_cell.angle_beta   90.00
_cell.angle_gamma   90.00
#
_symmetry.space_group_name_H-M   'P 1'
#
loop_
_entity.id
_entity.type
_entity.pdbx_description
1 polymer ?
#
loop_
_entity_poly.entity_id
_entity_poly.type
_entity_poly.pdbx_seq_one_letter_code
_entity_poly.pdbx_strand_id
1 'polypeptide(L)'
;MELDDQEDLSGTQASLQVIPVEEAQLWWAAKELHRGKKLQDYIGKNDKTKIVVKIQKRGQGAPAREPVVTEEQQKQMMMHHYKRQQELKMLDEVEDDSHLHSDWSDRQALKRQFQGLSNIKWGPR
;
A
#
# COMPACT_ATOMS: atom_id res chain seq x y z
N MET A 1 -20.30 -22.94 -32.90
CA MET A 1 -20.72 -21.59 -33.34
C MET A 1 -20.53 -20.54 -32.24
N GLU A 2 -20.80 -20.79 -30.95
CA GLU A 2 -20.32 -19.91 -29.84
C GLU A 2 -18.99 -20.36 -29.19
N LEU A 3 -18.44 -21.50 -29.60
CA LEU A 3 -17.20 -22.05 -29.04
C LEU A 3 -15.93 -21.75 -29.88
N ASP A 4 -16.09 -21.07 -31.01
CA ASP A 4 -15.03 -20.90 -32.01
C ASP A 4 -14.38 -19.50 -31.98
N ASP A 5 -14.61 -18.69 -30.94
CA ASP A 5 -14.06 -17.32 -30.79
C ASP A 5 -14.29 -16.42 -32.03
N GLN A 6 -15.38 -16.65 -32.76
CA GLN A 6 -15.77 -15.89 -33.96
C GLN A 6 -16.90 -14.89 -33.68
N GLU A 7 -16.80 -14.15 -32.58
CA GLU A 7 -17.73 -13.04 -32.35
C GLU A 7 -17.32 -11.83 -33.19
N ASP A 8 -18.27 -11.29 -33.97
CA ASP A 8 -18.06 -10.04 -34.69
C ASP A 8 -18.11 -8.86 -33.71
N LEU A 9 -16.93 -8.42 -33.28
CA LEU A 9 -16.75 -7.32 -32.35
C LEU A 9 -16.68 -5.95 -33.05
N SER A 10 -16.98 -5.88 -34.35
CA SER A 10 -16.94 -4.63 -35.11
C SER A 10 -17.84 -3.55 -34.49
N GLY A 11 -17.31 -2.33 -34.34
CA GLY A 11 -18.03 -1.19 -33.76
C GLY A 11 -18.10 -1.17 -32.22
N THR A 12 -17.57 -2.18 -31.51
CA THR A 12 -17.58 -2.22 -30.03
C THR A 12 -16.23 -1.82 -29.46
N GLN A 13 -16.19 -1.15 -28.29
CA GLN A 13 -14.92 -0.79 -27.62
C GLN A 13 -14.06 -2.01 -27.23
N ALA A 14 -14.68 -3.18 -27.12
CA ALA A 14 -14.01 -4.47 -26.92
C ALA A 14 -13.09 -4.86 -28.08
N SER A 15 -13.35 -4.40 -29.31
CA SER A 15 -12.49 -4.66 -30.47
C SER A 15 -11.05 -4.14 -30.29
N LEU A 16 -10.87 -3.05 -29.53
CA LEU A 16 -9.56 -2.47 -29.25
C LEU A 16 -8.70 -3.34 -28.31
N GLN A 17 -9.34 -4.23 -27.55
CA GLN A 17 -8.66 -5.12 -26.60
C GLN A 17 -8.25 -6.45 -27.24
N VAL A 18 -8.76 -6.75 -28.44
CA VAL A 18 -8.41 -7.97 -29.17
C VAL A 18 -7.02 -7.80 -29.77
N ILE A 19 -6.09 -8.63 -29.33
CA ILE A 19 -4.73 -8.68 -29.89
C ILE A 19 -4.70 -9.81 -30.91
N PRO A 20 -4.40 -9.53 -32.19
CA PRO A 20 -4.29 -10.57 -33.19
C PRO A 20 -3.16 -11.52 -32.81
N VAL A 21 -3.37 -12.82 -33.06
CA VAL A 21 -2.46 -13.88 -32.62
C VAL A 21 -1.04 -13.61 -33.11
N GLU A 22 -0.81 -13.05 -34.30
CA GLU A 22 0.55 -12.79 -34.79
C GLU A 22 1.28 -11.65 -34.06
N GLU A 23 0.54 -10.71 -33.47
CA GLU A 23 1.09 -9.57 -32.74
C GLU A 23 1.15 -9.81 -31.22
N ALA A 24 0.64 -10.94 -30.74
CA ALA A 24 0.60 -11.27 -29.32
C ALA A 24 1.93 -11.84 -28.82
N GLN A 25 2.54 -11.14 -27.86
CA GLN A 25 3.69 -11.60 -27.07
C GLN A 25 3.24 -12.03 -25.68
N LEU A 26 3.80 -13.14 -25.20
CA LEU A 26 3.54 -13.68 -23.87
C LEU A 26 4.74 -13.41 -22.97
N TRP A 27 4.47 -13.01 -21.73
CA TRP A 27 5.50 -12.66 -20.76
C TRP A 27 5.30 -13.39 -19.45
N TRP A 28 6.36 -14.03 -18.98
CA TRP A 28 6.39 -14.71 -17.69
C TRP A 28 7.63 -14.27 -16.92
N ALA A 29 7.44 -13.78 -15.69
CA ALA A 29 8.53 -13.31 -14.82
C ALA A 29 9.53 -12.36 -15.51
N ALA A 30 9.02 -11.39 -16.29
CA ALA A 30 9.81 -10.43 -17.09
C ALA A 30 10.66 -11.06 -18.22
N LYS A 31 10.40 -12.32 -18.59
CA LYS A 31 10.96 -12.97 -19.77
C LYS A 31 9.88 -13.14 -20.84
N GLU A 32 10.22 -12.83 -22.09
CA GLU A 32 9.35 -13.10 -23.23
C GLU A 32 9.35 -14.61 -23.52
N LEU A 33 8.16 -15.19 -23.66
CA LEU A 33 7.96 -16.57 -24.07
C LEU A 33 7.86 -16.62 -25.60
N HIS A 34 8.97 -16.98 -26.25
CA HIS A 34 9.00 -17.16 -27.70
C HIS A 34 8.25 -18.41 -28.14
N ARG A 35 7.46 -18.26 -29.22
CA ARG A 35 6.78 -19.38 -29.89
C ARG A 35 7.81 -20.35 -30.46
N GLY A 36 7.64 -21.64 -30.18
CA GLY A 36 8.54 -22.71 -30.60
C GLY A 36 9.58 -23.14 -29.55
N LYS A 37 9.79 -22.35 -28.48
CA LYS A 37 10.56 -22.81 -27.32
C LYS A 37 9.67 -23.57 -26.35
N LYS A 38 10.23 -24.58 -25.68
CA LYS A 38 9.48 -25.37 -24.70
C LYS A 38 9.36 -24.59 -23.40
N LEU A 39 8.22 -24.68 -22.73
CA LEU A 39 7.99 -24.05 -21.42
C LEU A 39 9.02 -24.50 -20.36
N GLN A 40 9.53 -25.73 -20.49
CA GLN A 40 10.58 -26.27 -19.62
C GLN A 40 11.86 -25.41 -19.64
N ASP A 41 12.15 -24.70 -20.74
CA ASP A 41 13.34 -23.87 -20.87
C ASP A 41 13.23 -22.58 -20.05
N TYR A 42 12.00 -22.21 -19.67
CA TYR A 42 11.71 -21.03 -18.85
C TYR A 42 11.44 -21.41 -17.39
N ILE A 43 10.58 -22.41 -17.16
CA ILE A 43 10.02 -22.76 -15.84
C ILE A 43 10.80 -23.92 -15.19
N GLY A 44 11.51 -24.71 -15.98
CA GLY A 44 12.19 -25.92 -15.54
C GLY A 44 11.36 -27.20 -15.69
N LYS A 45 11.83 -28.29 -15.09
CA LYS A 45 11.26 -29.66 -15.25
C LYS A 45 10.18 -30.02 -14.23
N ASN A 46 9.53 -29.03 -13.61
CA ASN A 46 8.54 -29.29 -12.55
C ASN A 46 7.12 -29.36 -13.13
N ASP A 47 6.49 -30.53 -13.03
CA ASP A 47 5.13 -30.81 -13.52
C ASP A 47 4.01 -30.20 -12.66
N LYS A 48 4.30 -29.80 -11.41
CA LYS A 48 3.30 -29.20 -10.51
C LYS A 48 3.47 -27.68 -10.41
N THR A 49 3.50 -26.99 -11.55
CA THR A 49 3.70 -25.53 -11.57
C THR A 49 2.51 -24.82 -12.20
N LYS A 50 1.89 -23.90 -11.44
CA LYS A 50 0.93 -22.93 -11.98
C LYS A 50 1.69 -21.68 -12.36
N ILE A 51 1.55 -21.23 -13.60
CA ILE A 51 2.16 -19.98 -14.08
C ILE A 51 1.08 -18.96 -14.41
N VAL A 52 1.38 -17.70 -14.13
CA VAL A 52 0.58 -16.55 -14.57
C VAL A 52 1.38 -15.84 -15.64
N VAL A 53 0.79 -15.68 -16.82
CA VAL A 53 1.43 -15.09 -17.99
C VAL A 53 0.66 -13.84 -18.37
N LYS A 54 1.38 -12.78 -18.71
CA LYS A 54 0.80 -11.54 -19.22
C LYS A 54 0.86 -11.53 -20.75
N ILE A 55 -0.22 -11.16 -21.40
CA ILE A 55 -0.28 -10.94 -22.84
C ILE A 55 -0.06 -9.46 -23.15
N GLN A 56 0.73 -9.16 -24.17
CA GLN A 56 0.98 -7.78 -24.61
C GLN A 56 1.16 -7.72 -26.12
N LYS A 57 0.86 -6.55 -26.70
CA LYS A 57 1.09 -6.28 -28.12
C LYS A 57 2.59 -6.15 -28.41
N ARG A 58 3.03 -6.72 -29.54
CA ARG A 58 4.40 -6.67 -30.01
C ARG A 58 4.92 -5.23 -30.08
N GLY A 59 6.05 -4.99 -29.42
CA GLY A 59 6.71 -3.68 -29.39
C GLY A 59 6.44 -2.81 -28.17
N GLN A 60 5.55 -3.22 -27.25
CA GLN A 60 5.31 -2.50 -25.99
C GLN A 60 6.32 -2.84 -24.86
N GLY A 61 7.33 -3.67 -25.14
CA GLY A 61 8.37 -4.04 -24.17
C GLY A 61 7.88 -5.02 -23.11
N ALA A 62 8.61 -5.12 -21.99
CA ALA A 62 8.21 -5.98 -20.88
C ALA A 62 7.02 -5.36 -20.13
N PRO A 63 6.02 -6.15 -19.72
CA PRO A 63 4.85 -5.64 -19.03
C PRO A 63 5.25 -5.04 -17.68
N ALA A 64 4.63 -3.91 -17.34
CA ALA A 64 4.84 -3.26 -16.07
C ALA A 64 4.52 -4.23 -14.91
N ARG A 65 5.33 -4.16 -13.86
CA ARG A 65 5.02 -4.83 -12.59
C ARG A 65 3.72 -4.24 -12.06
N GLU A 66 2.81 -5.13 -11.65
CA GLU A 66 1.66 -4.68 -10.89
C GLU A 66 2.14 -4.00 -9.60
N PRO A 67 1.49 -2.91 -9.18
CA PRO A 67 1.78 -2.32 -7.89
C PRO A 67 1.55 -3.39 -6.82
N VAL A 68 2.58 -3.62 -6.00
CA VAL A 68 2.55 -4.62 -4.90
C VAL A 68 1.47 -4.28 -3.87
N VAL A 69 1.01 -3.04 -3.89
CA VAL A 69 0.09 -2.44 -2.93
C VAL A 69 -1.21 -2.14 -3.64
N THR A 70 -2.32 -2.67 -3.13
CA THR A 70 -3.65 -2.30 -3.62
C THR A 70 -3.97 -0.85 -3.28
N GLU A 71 -4.88 -0.21 -4.02
CA GLU A 71 -5.23 1.20 -3.76
C GLU A 71 -5.71 1.44 -2.31
N GLU A 72 -6.43 0.48 -1.73
CA GLU A 72 -6.87 0.54 -0.34
C GLU A 72 -5.70 0.49 0.64
N GLN A 73 -4.73 -0.39 0.42
CA GLN A 73 -3.52 -0.47 1.24
C GLN A 73 -2.67 0.80 1.12
N GLN A 74 -2.61 1.40 -0.07
CA GLN A 74 -1.92 2.66 -0.29
C GLN A 74 -2.57 3.80 0.51
N LYS A 75 -3.91 3.87 0.52
CA LYS A 75 -4.67 4.84 1.32
C LYS A 75 -4.43 4.65 2.82
N GLN A 76 -4.43 3.41 3.30
CA GLN A 76 -4.16 3.10 4.71
C GLN A 76 -2.74 3.52 5.12
N MET A 77 -1.74 3.22 4.30
CA MET A 77 -0.37 3.68 4.55
C MET A 77 -0.28 5.20 4.58
N MET A 78 -0.89 5.89 3.62
CA MET A 78 -0.93 7.36 3.58
C MET A 78 -1.57 7.95 4.85
N MET A 79 -2.71 7.40 5.28
CA MET A 79 -3.37 7.81 6.53
C MET A 79 -2.48 7.59 7.75
N HIS A 80 -1.80 6.44 7.84
CA HIS A 80 -0.90 6.15 8.94
C HIS A 80 0.29 7.12 8.98
N HIS A 81 0.91 7.41 7.83
CA HIS A 81 2.00 8.38 7.73
C HIS A 81 1.54 9.78 8.14
N TYR A 82 0.36 10.20 7.68
CA TYR A 82 -0.21 11.50 8.04
C TYR A 82 -0.48 11.61 9.54
N LYS A 83 -1.13 10.61 10.13
CA LYS A 83 -1.40 10.58 11.58
C LYS A 83 -0.10 10.63 12.38
N ARG A 84 0.91 9.86 11.97
CA ARG A 84 2.23 9.86 12.63
C ARG A 84 2.92 11.22 12.53
N GLN A 85 2.84 11.89 11.38
CA GLN A 85 3.37 13.24 11.21
C GLN A 85 2.66 14.25 12.12
N GLN A 86 1.34 14.18 12.23
CA GLN A 86 0.58 15.02 13.14
C GLN A 86 0.96 14.78 14.60
N GLU A 87 1.08 13.52 15.02
CA GLU A 87 1.51 13.17 16.38
C GLU A 87 2.90 13.72 16.69
N LEU A 88 3.85 13.58 15.76
CA LEU A 88 5.20 14.13 15.91
C LEU A 88 5.17 15.66 16.00
N LYS A 89 4.38 16.32 15.14
CA LYS A 89 4.22 17.77 15.19
C LYS A 89 3.59 18.24 16.51
N MET A 90 2.60 17.52 17.02
CA MET A 90 2.00 17.80 18.33
C MET A 90 3.02 17.61 19.46
N LEU A 91 3.86 16.57 19.39
CA LEU A 91 4.94 16.36 20.37
C LEU A 91 5.98 17.46 20.33
N ASP A 92 6.35 17.96 19.14
CA ASP A 92 7.27 19.09 18.98
C ASP A 92 6.67 20.42 19.45
N GLU A 93 5.35 20.63 19.23
CA GLU A 93 4.62 21.83 19.64
C GLU A 93 4.28 21.85 21.14
N VAL A 94 4.22 20.69 21.81
CA VAL A 94 4.15 20.62 23.27
C VAL A 94 5.53 21.01 23.82
N GLU A 95 5.76 22.32 23.91
CA GLU A 95 6.87 22.90 24.65
C GLU A 95 6.89 22.32 26.08
N ASP A 96 8.11 22.04 26.55
CA ASP A 96 8.55 21.37 27.79
C ASP A 96 8.09 22.05 29.11
N ASP A 97 7.00 22.83 29.09
CA ASP A 97 6.46 23.54 30.26
C ASP A 97 5.34 22.76 30.96
N SER A 98 4.86 21.66 30.39
CA SER A 98 3.92 20.75 31.08
C SER A 98 4.51 20.16 32.37
N HIS A 99 5.83 19.99 32.43
CA HIS A 99 6.57 19.62 33.63
C HIS A 99 6.54 20.74 34.68
N LEU A 100 6.52 22.01 34.28
CA LEU A 100 6.60 23.17 35.17
C LEU A 100 5.35 23.35 36.03
N HIS A 101 4.20 22.86 35.56
CA HIS A 101 2.91 22.93 36.26
C HIS A 101 2.42 21.59 36.81
N SER A 102 3.25 20.54 36.73
CA SER A 102 2.83 19.22 37.16
C SER A 102 2.81 19.07 38.68
N ASP A 103 1.82 18.36 39.22
CA ASP A 103 1.71 18.11 40.67
C ASP A 103 2.96 17.42 41.26
N TRP A 104 3.69 16.67 40.43
CA TRP A 104 4.93 16.02 40.86
C TRP A 104 6.09 17.01 41.08
N SER A 105 6.07 18.19 40.45
CA SER A 105 7.10 19.22 40.62
C SER A 105 6.81 20.19 41.77
N ASP A 106 5.64 20.09 42.43
CA ASP A 106 5.29 20.88 43.62
C ASP A 106 6.12 20.46 44.85
N ARG A 107 7.19 21.21 45.09
CA ARG A 107 8.09 21.04 46.26
C ARG A 107 7.38 21.22 47.61
N GLN A 108 6.19 21.80 47.65
CA GLN A 108 5.40 22.02 48.86
C GLN A 108 4.28 20.99 49.04
N ALA A 109 4.07 20.07 48.10
CA ALA A 109 3.00 19.07 48.14
C ALA A 109 3.06 18.22 49.42
N LEU A 110 4.25 17.67 49.73
CA LEU A 110 4.45 16.85 50.94
C LEU A 110 4.18 17.65 52.22
N LYS A 111 4.61 18.91 52.26
CA LYS A 111 4.38 19.80 53.41
C LYS A 111 2.89 20.06 53.63
N ARG A 112 2.13 20.30 52.55
CA ARG A 112 0.67 20.50 52.62
C ARG A 112 -0.05 19.24 53.11
N GLN A 113 0.40 18.05 52.69
CA GLN A 113 -0.13 16.77 53.16
C GLN A 113 0.07 16.59 54.67
N PHE A 114 1.27 16.85 55.21
CA PHE A 114 1.53 16.76 56.65
C PHE A 114 0.75 17.80 57.48
N GLN A 115 0.44 18.94 56.90
CA GLN A 115 -0.30 20.01 57.57
C GLN A 115 -1.83 19.89 57.39
N GLY A 116 -2.32 18.87 56.69
CA GLY A 116 -3.76 18.68 56.42
C GLY A 116 -4.37 19.74 55.49
N LEU A 117 -3.57 20.47 54.73
CA LEU A 117 -3.99 21.60 53.89
C LEU A 117 -4.35 21.18 52.45
N SER A 118 -4.75 19.92 52.22
CA SER A 118 -4.98 19.36 50.88
C SER A 118 -6.21 19.91 50.14
N ASN A 119 -7.16 20.52 50.87
CA ASN A 119 -8.49 20.88 50.34
C ASN A 119 -8.71 22.40 50.25
N ILE A 120 -7.64 23.20 50.20
CA ILE A 120 -7.73 24.67 50.24
C ILE A 120 -7.43 25.23 48.85
N LYS A 121 -8.47 25.74 48.17
CA LYS A 121 -8.33 26.47 46.91
C LYS A 121 -8.20 27.97 47.20
N TRP A 122 -7.03 28.53 46.96
CA TRP A 122 -6.81 29.98 47.03
C TRP A 122 -7.12 30.61 45.66
N GLY A 123 -8.18 31.43 45.59
CA GLY A 123 -8.60 32.16 44.39
C GLY A 123 -10.04 32.71 44.52
N PRO A 124 -10.42 33.74 43.75
CA PRO A 124 -11.79 34.28 43.79
C PRO A 124 -12.80 33.23 43.31
N ARG A 125 -14.01 33.27 43.90
CA ARG A 125 -15.13 32.37 43.61
C ARG A 125 -15.70 32.57 42.22
#